data_AF-A0A329S5V3-F1
#
_entry.id   AF-A0A329S5V3-F1
#
_cell.length_a   1.000
_cell.length_b   1.000
_cell.length_c   1.000
_cell.angle_alpha   90.00
_cell.angle_beta   90.00
_cell.angle_gamma   90.00
#
_symmetry.space_group_name_H-M   'P 1'
#
loop_
_entity.id
_entity.type
_entity.pdbx_description
1 polymer ?
#
loop_
_entity_poly.entity_id
_entity_poly.type
_entity_poly.pdbx_seq_one_letter_code
_entity_poly.pdbx_strand_id
1 'polypeptide(L)'
;MYDTVHLDEKWFNLYKANTKYYLAKYECLPYRSCPNKRYLGKVMFLAAVARPRYDFGKKRYFDGKIGIWHIIEQTFAQRGSKNRPKDASITKTISMTRKVYTKMLLEKVFPAIREKWHGRKSRTIKVQQDNARPHVQDINAALVKAGQEYGWDIQMVSQPPRSPDLNVLDLGFFSFDTVAAAPDAYD
;
A
#
# COMPACT_ATOMS: atom_id res chain seq x y z
N MET A 1 -9.99 -19.40 -5.20
CA MET A 1 -9.86 -18.71 -3.91
C MET A 1 -8.43 -18.69 -3.36
N TYR A 2 -7.60 -19.70 -3.62
CA TYR A 2 -6.21 -19.72 -3.12
C TYR A 2 -5.19 -18.97 -3.99
N ASP A 3 -5.52 -18.74 -5.26
CA ASP A 3 -4.63 -18.09 -6.24
C ASP A 3 -5.10 -16.65 -6.51
N THR A 4 -5.37 -15.92 -5.43
CA THR A 4 -5.84 -14.53 -5.45
C THR A 4 -4.84 -13.66 -4.69
N VAL A 5 -4.51 -12.51 -5.29
CA VAL A 5 -3.72 -11.43 -4.71
C VAL A 5 -4.66 -10.24 -4.54
N HIS A 6 -4.78 -9.73 -3.32
CA HIS A 6 -5.52 -8.52 -3.03
C HIS A 6 -4.60 -7.31 -3.18
N LEU A 7 -5.08 -6.28 -3.88
CA LEU A 7 -4.46 -4.97 -4.02
C LEU A 7 -5.36 -3.91 -3.41
N ASP A 8 -4.72 -2.97 -2.72
CA ASP A 8 -5.38 -1.80 -2.18
C ASP A 8 -4.38 -0.69 -1.86
N GLU A 9 -4.87 0.54 -1.87
CA GLU A 9 -4.12 1.74 -1.52
C GLU A 9 -4.51 2.28 -0.15
N LYS A 10 -3.50 2.67 0.62
CA LYS A 10 -3.74 3.33 1.91
C LYS A 10 -2.86 4.55 2.12
N TRP A 11 -3.48 5.59 2.68
CA TRP A 11 -2.78 6.75 3.22
C TRP A 11 -2.28 6.49 4.63
N PHE A 12 -0.98 6.63 4.84
CA PHE A 12 -0.35 6.61 6.15
C PHE A 12 0.08 8.02 6.56
N ASN A 13 -0.29 8.43 7.77
CA ASN A 13 0.16 9.71 8.33
C ASN A 13 1.55 9.54 8.92
N LEU A 14 2.48 10.46 8.65
CA LEU A 14 3.81 10.45 9.28
C LEU A 14 3.72 10.64 10.80
N TYR A 15 2.70 11.35 11.26
CA TYR A 15 2.48 11.63 12.67
C TYR A 15 1.02 11.42 13.03
N LYS A 16 0.75 10.88 14.22
CA LYS A 16 -0.58 10.86 14.81
C LYS A 16 -0.99 12.29 15.17
N ALA A 17 -2.25 12.62 14.93
CA ALA A 17 -2.78 13.94 15.29
C ALA A 17 -2.65 14.20 16.80
N ASN A 18 -2.95 13.18 17.61
CA ASN A 18 -2.76 13.21 19.06
C ASN A 18 -1.85 12.02 19.45
N THR A 19 -0.85 12.26 20.28
CA THR A 19 0.04 11.21 20.83
C THR A 19 0.11 11.39 22.33
N LYS A 20 -0.18 10.34 23.11
CA LYS A 20 0.06 10.32 24.56
C LYS A 20 1.54 10.00 24.81
N TYR A 21 2.19 10.74 25.69
CA TYR A 21 3.57 10.52 26.10
C TYR A 21 3.61 10.15 27.58
N TYR A 22 4.38 9.13 27.92
CA TYR A 22 4.81 8.87 29.28
C TYR A 22 6.21 9.43 29.41
N LEU A 23 6.41 10.34 30.36
CA LEU A 23 7.67 11.06 30.57
C LEU A 23 8.19 10.74 31.97
N ALA A 24 9.50 10.56 32.10
CA ALA A 24 10.13 10.51 33.42
C ALA A 24 10.07 11.90 34.08
N LYS A 25 10.25 11.94 35.42
CA LYS A 25 10.13 13.17 36.24
C LYS A 25 10.96 14.36 35.73
N TYR A 26 12.03 14.10 35.00
CA TYR A 26 12.97 15.12 34.50
C TYR A 26 12.96 15.28 32.97
N GLU A 27 12.01 14.65 32.27
CA GLU A 27 11.89 14.77 30.82
C GLU A 27 10.93 15.87 30.40
N CYS A 28 11.34 16.68 29.44
CA CYS A 28 10.48 17.69 28.84
C CYS A 28 9.60 17.07 27.76
N LEU A 29 8.34 17.52 27.68
CA LEU A 29 7.44 17.13 26.60
C LEU A 29 8.06 17.49 25.24
N PRO A 30 8.13 16.55 24.28
CA PRO A 30 8.63 16.87 22.94
C PRO A 30 7.72 17.90 22.28
N TYR A 31 8.30 19.03 21.88
CA TYR A 31 7.58 20.07 21.17
C TYR A 31 7.19 19.59 19.77
N ARG A 32 5.88 19.59 19.49
CA ARG A 32 5.33 19.36 18.15
C ARG A 32 4.33 20.45 17.82
N SER A 33 4.60 21.21 16.76
CA SER A 33 3.65 22.17 16.20
C SER A 33 3.34 21.81 14.76
N CYS A 34 2.05 21.83 14.44
CA CYS A 34 1.53 21.71 13.07
C CYS A 34 0.36 22.68 12.95
N PRO A 35 0.35 23.58 11.94
CA PRO A 35 -0.71 24.60 11.83
C PRO A 35 -2.12 24.02 11.72
N ASN A 36 -2.27 22.85 11.08
CA ASN A 36 -3.54 22.13 10.95
C ASN A 36 -3.25 20.64 10.66
N LYS A 37 -4.16 19.74 11.05
CA LYS A 37 -4.17 18.32 10.66
C LYS A 37 -4.03 18.09 9.14
N ARG A 38 -4.48 19.03 8.31
CA ARG A 38 -4.30 18.99 6.84
C ARG A 38 -2.85 19.07 6.39
N TYR A 39 -1.95 19.68 7.18
CA TYR A 39 -0.53 19.79 6.89
C TYR A 39 0.31 18.66 7.48
N LEU A 40 -0.32 17.69 8.17
CA LEU A 40 0.37 16.47 8.55
C LEU A 40 0.82 15.76 7.28
N GLY A 41 2.12 15.50 7.17
CA GLY A 41 2.66 14.73 6.05
C GLY A 41 1.95 13.38 5.96
N LYS A 42 1.49 13.03 4.76
CA LYS A 42 0.91 11.71 4.47
C LYS A 42 1.57 11.11 3.26
N VAL A 43 1.75 9.81 3.27
CA VAL A 43 2.28 9.04 2.14
C VAL A 43 1.24 7.97 1.79
N MET A 44 0.89 7.88 0.51
CA MET A 44 0.05 6.79 0.02
C MET A 44 0.95 5.59 -0.30
N PHE A 45 0.49 4.39 0.05
CA PHE A 45 1.15 3.14 -0.28
C PHE A 45 0.18 2.24 -1.04
N LEU A 46 0.71 1.51 -2.01
CA LEU A 46 0.03 0.38 -2.65
C LEU A 46 0.54 -0.90 -1.98
N ALA A 47 -0.37 -1.75 -1.48
CA ALA A 47 -0.02 -3.02 -0.88
C ALA A 47 -0.56 -4.19 -1.71
N ALA A 48 0.20 -5.28 -1.74
CA ALA A 48 -0.18 -6.53 -2.37
C ALA A 48 -0.02 -7.69 -1.37
N VAL A 49 -1.12 -8.36 -1.07
CA VAL A 49 -1.16 -9.48 -0.13
C VAL A 49 -1.96 -10.63 -0.72
N ALA A 50 -1.45 -11.84 -0.58
CA ALA A 50 -2.11 -13.09 -0.90
C ALA A 50 -2.38 -13.89 0.37
N ARG A 51 -3.13 -14.97 0.24
CA ARG A 51 -3.42 -15.85 1.38
C ARG A 51 -2.13 -16.55 1.86
N PRO A 52 -1.78 -16.45 3.15
CA PRO A 52 -0.69 -17.22 3.72
C PRO A 52 -0.97 -18.72 3.60
N ARG A 53 0.00 -19.52 3.14
CA ARG A 53 -0.17 -20.97 3.00
C ARG A 53 1.19 -21.68 3.03
N TYR A 54 1.21 -22.94 3.44
CA TYR A 54 2.45 -23.73 3.49
C TYR A 54 2.92 -24.14 2.09
N ASP A 55 4.22 -23.98 1.81
CA ASP A 55 4.87 -24.44 0.59
C ASP A 55 5.54 -25.80 0.84
N PHE A 56 4.92 -26.87 0.33
CA PHE A 56 5.45 -28.24 0.44
C PHE A 56 6.75 -28.44 -0.34
N GLY A 57 6.96 -27.71 -1.45
CA GLY A 57 8.16 -27.84 -2.27
C GLY A 57 9.39 -27.23 -1.59
N LYS A 58 9.23 -26.05 -0.99
CA LYS A 58 10.31 -25.35 -0.27
C LYS A 58 10.33 -25.65 1.24
N LYS A 59 9.40 -26.49 1.73
CA LYS A 59 9.19 -26.85 3.14
C LYS A 59 9.15 -25.63 4.08
N ARG A 60 8.54 -24.53 3.63
CA ARG A 60 8.48 -23.26 4.36
C ARG A 60 7.10 -22.62 4.27
N TYR A 61 6.76 -21.78 5.23
CA TYR A 61 5.50 -21.05 5.22
C TYR A 61 5.60 -19.81 4.33
N PHE A 62 4.65 -19.62 3.40
CA PHE A 62 4.48 -18.35 2.70
C PHE A 62 3.54 -17.48 3.54
N ASP A 63 4.03 -16.32 3.94
CA ASP A 63 3.33 -15.38 4.83
C ASP A 63 2.28 -14.52 4.11
N GLY A 64 2.09 -14.72 2.80
CA GLY A 64 1.13 -13.96 2.00
C GLY A 64 1.64 -12.60 1.54
N LYS A 65 2.78 -12.10 2.05
CA LYS A 65 3.22 -10.74 1.77
C LYS A 65 3.95 -10.68 0.44
N ILE A 66 3.39 -9.94 -0.52
CA ILE A 66 4.02 -9.75 -1.82
C ILE A 66 4.83 -8.45 -1.81
N GLY A 67 4.22 -7.34 -1.41
CA GLY A 67 4.95 -6.08 -1.31
C GLY A 67 4.10 -4.93 -0.82
N ILE A 68 4.79 -3.85 -0.46
CA ILE A 68 4.20 -2.55 -0.18
C ILE A 68 5.12 -1.50 -0.82
N TRP A 69 4.53 -0.57 -1.55
CA TRP A 69 5.29 0.43 -2.32
C TRP A 69 4.72 1.83 -2.06
N HIS A 70 5.59 2.77 -1.69
CA HIS A 70 5.22 4.15 -1.51
C HIS A 70 4.98 4.85 -2.85
N ILE A 71 4.00 5.74 -2.90
CA ILE A 71 3.63 6.50 -4.09
C ILE A 71 4.14 7.93 -3.90
N ILE A 72 5.37 8.15 -4.37
CA ILE A 72 6.10 9.41 -4.21
C ILE A 72 6.75 9.83 -5.52
N GLU A 73 7.01 11.12 -5.63
CA GLU A 73 7.81 11.72 -6.69
C GLU A 73 8.99 12.46 -6.05
N GLN A 74 10.20 12.19 -6.54
CA GLN A 74 11.38 12.96 -6.17
C GLN A 74 11.47 14.18 -7.10
N THR A 75 11.39 15.37 -6.50
CA THR A 75 11.47 16.66 -7.20
C THR A 75 12.57 17.51 -6.58
N PHE A 76 13.01 18.56 -7.25
CA PHE A 76 14.01 19.48 -6.72
C PHE A 76 13.37 20.77 -6.17
N ALA A 77 13.98 21.34 -5.14
CA ALA A 77 13.55 22.59 -4.54
C ALA A 77 13.75 23.76 -5.51
N GLN A 78 12.66 24.26 -6.11
CA GLN A 78 12.75 25.38 -7.06
C GLN A 78 13.22 26.70 -6.42
N ARG A 79 12.98 26.88 -5.12
CA ARG A 79 13.35 28.07 -4.36
C ARG A 79 14.09 27.67 -3.08
N GLY A 80 15.09 28.46 -2.71
CA GLY A 80 15.72 28.38 -1.40
C GLY A 80 14.77 28.91 -0.32
N SER A 81 14.87 28.34 0.87
CA SER A 81 14.19 28.78 2.08
C SER A 81 15.12 28.59 3.27
N LYS A 82 14.78 29.20 4.41
CA LYS A 82 15.55 29.04 5.66
C LYS A 82 15.79 27.57 6.04
N ASN A 83 14.85 26.69 5.71
CA ASN A 83 14.90 25.27 6.10
C ASN A 83 15.37 24.35 4.96
N ARG A 84 15.62 24.87 3.76
CA ARG A 84 15.97 24.05 2.58
C ARG A 84 16.66 24.88 1.50
N PRO A 85 17.88 24.53 1.07
CA PRO A 85 18.55 25.20 -0.03
C PRO A 85 17.84 24.92 -1.36
N LYS A 86 18.07 25.81 -2.34
CA LYS A 86 17.62 25.58 -3.73
C LYS A 86 18.27 24.29 -4.26
N ASP A 87 17.55 23.58 -5.11
CA ASP A 87 17.98 22.32 -5.75
C ASP A 87 18.17 21.13 -4.78
N ALA A 88 17.77 21.26 -3.51
CA ALA A 88 17.67 20.12 -2.60
C ALA A 88 16.62 19.11 -3.09
N SER A 89 16.90 17.81 -2.94
CA SER A 89 15.93 16.75 -3.24
C SER A 89 14.74 16.81 -2.28
N ILE A 90 13.54 16.80 -2.85
CA ILE A 90 12.26 16.83 -2.14
C ILE A 90 11.45 15.61 -2.57
N THR A 91 11.13 14.78 -1.60
CA THR A 91 10.11 13.74 -1.80
C THR A 91 8.74 14.35 -1.60
N LYS A 92 7.90 14.31 -2.64
CA LYS A 92 6.50 14.73 -2.59
C LYS A 92 5.61 13.51 -2.74
N THR A 93 4.53 13.46 -1.97
CA THR A 93 3.49 12.47 -2.20
C THR A 93 2.64 12.90 -3.38
N ILE A 94 2.36 11.98 -4.29
CA ILE A 94 1.50 12.21 -5.46
C ILE A 94 0.20 11.43 -5.31
N SER A 95 -0.86 11.89 -5.96
CA SER A 95 -2.14 11.17 -6.00
C SER A 95 -2.06 9.95 -6.93
N MET A 96 -2.82 8.91 -6.61
CA MET A 96 -2.95 7.74 -7.49
C MET A 96 -3.77 8.10 -8.72
N THR A 97 -3.12 8.11 -9.88
CA THR A 97 -3.77 8.25 -11.19
C THR A 97 -3.71 6.92 -11.93
N ARG A 98 -4.59 6.70 -12.92
CA ARG A 98 -4.60 5.46 -13.71
C ARG A 98 -3.26 5.14 -14.36
N LYS A 99 -2.52 6.17 -14.79
CA LYS A 99 -1.16 6.02 -15.35
C LYS A 99 -0.16 5.54 -14.29
N VAL A 100 -0.16 6.16 -13.11
CA VAL A 100 0.72 5.76 -11.99
C VAL A 100 0.38 4.35 -11.54
N TYR A 101 -0.90 4.03 -11.37
CA TYR A 101 -1.37 2.72 -10.98
C TYR A 101 -0.93 1.63 -11.98
N THR A 102 -1.17 1.84 -13.27
CA THR A 102 -0.74 0.91 -14.33
C THR A 102 0.77 0.70 -14.33
N LYS A 103 1.55 1.79 -14.16
CA LYS A 103 3.01 1.71 -14.06
C LYS A 103 3.46 0.88 -12.86
N MET A 104 2.84 1.09 -11.69
CA MET A 104 3.14 0.33 -10.47
C MET A 104 2.82 -1.16 -10.63
N LEU A 105 1.71 -1.49 -11.31
CA LEU A 105 1.38 -2.88 -11.61
C LEU A 105 2.47 -3.57 -12.45
N LEU A 106 2.88 -2.91 -13.54
CA LEU A 106 3.86 -3.45 -14.48
C LEU A 106 5.27 -3.54 -13.89
N GLU A 107 5.73 -2.49 -13.22
CA GLU A 107 7.12 -2.38 -12.79
C GLU A 107 7.38 -2.97 -11.40
N LYS A 108 6.34 -3.09 -10.56
CA LYS A 108 6.48 -3.47 -9.15
C LYS A 108 5.67 -4.71 -8.80
N VAL A 109 4.35 -4.66 -9.00
CA VAL A 109 3.45 -5.72 -8.51
C VAL A 109 3.67 -7.03 -9.25
N PHE A 110 3.60 -7.03 -10.59
CA PHE A 110 3.73 -8.26 -11.37
C PHE A 110 5.10 -8.91 -11.21
N PRO A 111 6.23 -8.18 -11.26
CA PRO A 111 7.54 -8.74 -10.94
C PRO A 111 7.60 -9.36 -9.54
N ALA A 112 7.07 -8.67 -8.51
CA ALA A 112 7.07 -9.18 -7.15
C ALA A 112 6.18 -10.42 -6.98
N ILE A 113 5.04 -10.50 -7.68
CA ILE A 113 4.24 -11.72 -7.76
C ILE A 113 5.11 -12.84 -8.35
N ARG A 114 5.74 -12.65 -9.51
CA ARG A 114 6.55 -13.69 -10.15
C ARG A 114 7.71 -14.19 -9.27
N GLU A 115 8.31 -13.29 -8.49
CA GLU A 115 9.43 -13.61 -7.59
C GLU A 115 8.98 -14.38 -6.35
N LYS A 116 7.92 -13.89 -5.69
CA LYS A 116 7.50 -14.39 -4.37
C LYS A 116 6.42 -15.45 -4.43
N TRP A 117 5.70 -15.54 -5.55
CA TRP A 117 4.62 -16.50 -5.70
C TRP A 117 5.16 -17.92 -5.68
N HIS A 118 4.51 -18.73 -4.86
CA HIS A 118 4.92 -20.10 -4.58
C HIS A 118 3.96 -21.14 -5.16
N GLY A 119 2.88 -20.69 -5.82
CA GLY A 119 2.01 -21.58 -6.60
C GLY A 119 2.62 -21.98 -7.94
N ARG A 120 2.00 -22.94 -8.62
CA ARG A 120 2.39 -23.33 -9.98
C ARG A 120 2.16 -22.17 -10.94
N LYS A 121 3.15 -21.88 -11.79
CA LYS A 121 3.05 -20.86 -12.86
C LYS A 121 1.88 -21.10 -13.82
N SER A 122 1.51 -22.37 -14.01
CA SER A 122 0.41 -22.79 -14.89
C SER A 122 -0.99 -22.46 -14.36
N ARG A 123 -1.12 -21.97 -13.14
CA ARG A 123 -2.41 -21.54 -12.60
C ARG A 123 -2.59 -20.05 -12.79
N THR A 124 -3.80 -19.66 -13.18
CA THR A 124 -4.23 -18.28 -13.24
C THR A 124 -4.18 -17.64 -11.85
N ILE A 125 -3.46 -16.54 -11.73
CA ILE A 125 -3.39 -15.70 -10.53
C ILE A 125 -4.34 -14.52 -10.74
N LYS A 126 -5.35 -14.41 -9.88
CA LYS A 126 -6.31 -13.30 -9.91
C LYS A 126 -5.81 -12.17 -9.03
N VAL A 127 -5.51 -11.03 -9.63
CA VAL A 127 -5.14 -9.80 -8.92
C VAL A 127 -6.40 -8.97 -8.73
N GLN A 128 -6.93 -9.01 -7.53
CA GLN A 128 -8.18 -8.37 -7.14
C GLN A 128 -7.95 -6.93 -6.69
N GLN A 129 -8.69 -5.99 -7.26
CA GLN A 129 -8.69 -4.56 -6.93
C GLN A 129 -10.13 -4.06 -6.68
N ASP A 130 -10.30 -2.92 -6.00
CA ASP A 130 -11.62 -2.28 -5.88
C ASP A 130 -12.02 -1.54 -7.19
N ASN A 131 -13.19 -0.90 -7.20
CA ASN A 131 -13.70 -0.17 -8.36
C ASN A 131 -13.36 1.33 -8.37
N ALA A 132 -12.31 1.77 -7.67
CA ALA A 132 -11.90 3.17 -7.67
C ALA A 132 -11.61 3.67 -9.09
N ARG A 133 -11.85 4.98 -9.32
CA ARG A 133 -11.66 5.61 -10.65
C ARG A 133 -10.27 5.38 -11.27
N PRO A 134 -9.16 5.39 -10.51
CA PRO A 134 -7.84 5.13 -11.07
C PRO A 134 -7.61 3.68 -11.50
N HIS A 135 -8.48 2.74 -11.12
CA HIS A 135 -8.26 1.32 -11.36
C HIS A 135 -8.57 0.91 -12.80
N VAL A 136 -8.09 -0.28 -13.13
CA VAL A 136 -8.18 -0.83 -14.47
C VAL A 136 -9.56 -1.47 -14.63
N GLN A 137 -10.54 -0.64 -15.00
CA GLN A 137 -11.92 -1.10 -15.30
C GLN A 137 -12.05 -1.74 -16.69
N ASP A 138 -11.14 -1.43 -17.62
CA ASP A 138 -11.13 -1.93 -19.00
C ASP A 138 -9.96 -2.88 -19.23
N ILE A 139 -10.06 -3.76 -20.24
CA ILE A 139 -8.96 -4.61 -20.67
C ILE A 139 -7.80 -3.73 -21.14
N ASN A 140 -6.74 -3.64 -20.32
CA ASN A 140 -5.52 -2.95 -20.68
C ASN A 140 -4.55 -3.95 -21.33
N ALA A 141 -4.32 -3.81 -22.64
CA ALA A 141 -3.48 -4.73 -23.41
C ALA A 141 -2.05 -4.85 -22.85
N ALA A 142 -1.48 -3.78 -22.29
CA ALA A 142 -0.15 -3.83 -21.69
C ALA A 142 -0.12 -4.72 -20.44
N LEU A 143 -1.16 -4.65 -19.61
CA LEU A 143 -1.30 -5.49 -18.42
C LEU A 143 -1.60 -6.94 -18.79
N VAL A 144 -2.43 -7.19 -19.81
CA VAL A 144 -2.68 -8.56 -20.29
C VAL A 144 -1.38 -9.18 -20.81
N LYS A 145 -0.64 -8.45 -21.66
CA LYS A 145 0.64 -8.91 -22.19
C LYS A 145 1.63 -9.20 -21.06
N ALA A 146 1.80 -8.28 -20.13
CA ALA A 146 2.67 -8.47 -18.97
C ALA A 146 2.19 -9.65 -18.11
N GLY A 147 0.89 -9.80 -17.88
CA GLY A 147 0.35 -10.91 -17.11
C GLY A 147 0.66 -12.29 -17.70
N GLN A 148 0.86 -12.35 -19.02
CA GLN A 148 1.14 -13.57 -19.77
C GLN A 148 2.64 -13.83 -20.04
N GLU A 149 3.53 -12.91 -19.65
CA GLU A 149 4.96 -13.09 -19.87
C GLU A 149 5.54 -14.27 -19.10
N TYR A 150 6.58 -14.89 -19.65
CA TYR A 150 7.33 -15.99 -19.03
C TYR A 150 6.47 -17.20 -18.62
N GLY A 151 5.35 -17.41 -19.30
CA GLY A 151 4.42 -18.52 -19.05
C GLY A 151 3.59 -18.36 -17.77
N TRP A 152 3.48 -17.14 -17.25
CA TRP A 152 2.53 -16.80 -16.19
C TRP A 152 1.15 -16.51 -16.78
N ASP A 153 0.12 -16.54 -15.95
CA ASP A 153 -1.21 -16.05 -16.29
C ASP A 153 -1.73 -15.21 -15.12
N ILE A 154 -1.44 -13.92 -15.13
CA ILE A 154 -1.86 -12.94 -14.11
C ILE A 154 -2.99 -12.10 -14.68
N GLN A 155 -4.16 -12.15 -14.06
CA GLN A 155 -5.37 -11.50 -14.53
C GLN A 155 -5.91 -10.51 -13.49
N MET A 156 -6.19 -9.29 -13.94
CA MET A 156 -6.84 -8.28 -13.10
C MET A 156 -8.33 -8.62 -12.94
N VAL A 157 -8.84 -8.51 -11.72
CA VAL A 157 -10.25 -8.77 -11.39
C VAL A 157 -10.76 -7.64 -10.51
N SER A 158 -11.94 -7.11 -10.84
CA SER A 158 -12.62 -6.12 -10.01
C SER A 158 -13.49 -6.78 -8.95
N GLN A 159 -13.52 -6.19 -7.76
CA GLN A 159 -14.45 -6.58 -6.70
C GLN A 159 -15.90 -6.20 -7.05
N PRO A 160 -16.89 -6.89 -6.47
CA PRO A 160 -18.26 -6.38 -6.44
C PRO A 160 -18.30 -4.97 -5.80
N PRO A 161 -19.15 -4.05 -6.30
CA PRO A 161 -19.24 -2.71 -5.73
C PRO A 161 -19.55 -2.71 -4.22
N ARG A 162 -18.91 -1.80 -3.48
CA ARG A 162 -19.14 -1.58 -2.03
C ARG A 162 -18.97 -2.83 -1.15
N SER A 163 -18.02 -3.70 -1.49
CA SER A 163 -17.76 -4.95 -0.77
C SER A 163 -16.37 -4.97 -0.13
N PRO A 164 -16.07 -4.08 0.83
CA PRO A 164 -14.75 -4.01 1.48
C PRO A 164 -14.43 -5.28 2.30
N ASP A 165 -15.47 -6.02 2.70
CA ASP A 165 -15.38 -7.33 3.35
C ASP A 165 -14.79 -8.43 2.46
N LEU A 166 -14.68 -8.20 1.15
CA LEU A 166 -14.02 -9.11 0.23
C LEU A 166 -12.52 -8.81 0.05
N ASN A 167 -11.99 -7.83 0.79
CA ASN A 167 -10.59 -7.43 0.73
C ASN A 167 -9.89 -7.66 2.08
N VAL A 168 -8.90 -8.56 2.08
CA VAL A 168 -8.10 -8.85 3.29
C VAL A 168 -7.30 -7.63 3.75
N LEU A 169 -6.96 -6.72 2.83
CA LEU A 169 -6.24 -5.50 3.15
C LEU A 169 -7.08 -4.59 4.05
N ASP A 170 -8.34 -4.37 3.70
CA ASP A 170 -9.29 -3.56 4.48
C ASP A 170 -9.69 -4.22 5.81
N LEU A 171 -9.92 -5.54 5.79
CA LEU A 171 -10.41 -6.28 6.96
C LEU A 171 -9.40 -6.41 8.10
N GLY A 172 -8.10 -6.44 7.81
CA GLY A 172 -7.11 -6.74 8.83
C GLY A 172 -5.73 -6.14 8.63
N PHE A 173 -5.20 -6.14 7.41
CA PHE A 173 -3.83 -5.65 7.22
C PHE A 173 -3.70 -4.15 7.51
N PHE A 174 -4.75 -3.39 7.20
CA PHE A 174 -4.79 -1.95 7.41
C PHE A 174 -5.56 -1.52 8.67
N SER A 175 -6.13 -2.44 9.46
CA SER A 175 -6.93 -2.09 10.64
C SER A 175 -6.11 -1.54 11.82
N PHE A 176 -4.78 -1.59 11.78
CA PHE A 176 -3.90 -1.08 12.84
C PHE A 176 -3.95 0.45 13.06
N ASP A 177 -4.51 1.22 12.13
CA ASP A 177 -4.72 2.67 12.32
C ASP A 177 -5.95 3.01 13.17
N THR A 178 -6.88 2.06 13.36
CA THR A 178 -8.06 2.22 14.21
C THR A 178 -7.81 1.61 15.59
N VAL A 179 -6.91 2.20 16.37
CA VAL A 179 -7.03 2.08 17.83
C VAL A 179 -8.12 3.07 18.22
N ALA A 180 -9.35 2.56 18.29
CA ALA A 180 -10.45 3.24 18.96
C ALA A 180 -9.95 3.69 20.35
N ALA A 181 -10.22 4.93 20.71
CA ALA A 181 -10.06 5.36 22.09
C ALA A 181 -10.83 4.36 22.96
N ALA A 182 -10.13 3.62 23.82
CA ALA A 182 -10.79 2.88 24.87
C ALA A 182 -11.67 3.87 25.64
N PRO A 183 -12.95 3.58 25.89
CA PRO A 183 -13.71 4.39 26.82
C PRO A 183 -12.99 4.34 28.16
N ASP A 184 -12.64 5.50 28.69
CA ASP A 184 -12.09 5.64 30.02
C ASP A 184 -13.13 5.07 31.00
N ALA A 185 -12.89 3.86 31.49
CA ALA A 185 -13.62 3.31 32.63
C ALA A 185 -13.01 3.92 33.88
N TYR A 186 -13.67 4.94 34.42
CA TYR A 186 -13.54 5.33 35.82
C TYR A 186 -14.76 4.77 36.55
N ASP A 187 -14.51 3.88 37.51
CA ASP A 187 -15.18 3.83 38.81
C ASP A 187 -14.07 3.81 39.87
#